data_AF-A0A5K0YLK7-F1
#
_entry.id   AF-A0A5K0YLK7-F1
#
_cell.length_a   1.000
_cell.length_b   1.000
_cell.length_c   1.000
_cell.angle_alpha   90.00
_cell.angle_beta   90.00
_cell.angle_gamma   90.00
#
_symmetry.space_group_name_H-M   'P 1'
#
loop_
_entity.id
_entity.type
_entity.pdbx_description
1 polymer ?
#
loop_
_entity_poly.entity_id
_entity_poly.type
_entity_poly.pdbx_seq_one_letter_code
_entity_poly.pdbx_strand_id
1 'polypeptide(L)'
;VTQLSPTILKSEGIPVYRCVQRSGEFVLTFPRAYHSGFNCGFNCAEAVNVAPIDWLPHGQSAVELYAQQHRKTSLSHDKLLLGAAQDAIKALWEIHFLRKETPDNLRWDDACGKDGILTMALK
;
A
#
# COMPACT_ATOMS: atom_id res chain seq x y z
N VAL A 1 -2.58 -17.48 17.53
CA VAL A 1 -1.22 -17.36 16.95
C VAL A 1 -0.88 -18.69 16.28
N THR A 2 -0.38 -18.68 15.04
CA THR A 2 -0.16 -19.91 14.25
C THR A 2 1.01 -19.70 13.30
N GLN A 3 1.90 -20.70 13.18
CA GLN A 3 2.98 -20.74 12.20
C GLN A 3 2.82 -22.00 11.35
N LEU A 4 3.03 -21.89 10.04
CA LEU A 4 2.99 -23.02 9.11
C LEU A 4 4.30 -23.11 8.33
N SER A 5 4.82 -24.32 8.15
CA SER A 5 6.08 -24.53 7.43
C SER A 5 5.94 -24.11 5.96
N PRO A 6 6.91 -23.34 5.42
CA PRO A 6 7.01 -23.06 3.98
C PRO A 6 6.98 -24.31 3.12
N THR A 7 7.49 -25.44 3.62
CA THR A 7 7.48 -26.72 2.90
C THR A 7 6.05 -27.24 2.69
N ILE A 8 5.17 -27.06 3.68
CA ILE A 8 3.75 -27.45 3.58
C ILE A 8 3.04 -26.53 2.58
N LEU A 9 3.26 -25.21 2.66
CA LEU A 9 2.69 -24.27 1.68
C LEU A 9 3.10 -24.62 0.25
N LYS A 10 4.38 -24.96 0.05
CA LYS A 10 4.91 -25.36 -1.25
C LYS A 10 4.33 -26.69 -1.74
N SER A 11 4.09 -27.67 -0.87
CA SER A 11 3.43 -28.93 -1.26
C SER A 11 1.97 -28.72 -1.66
N GLU A 12 1.30 -27.72 -1.09
CA GLU A 12 -0.04 -27.28 -1.48
C GLU A 12 -0.06 -26.33 -2.70
N GLY A 13 1.07 -26.15 -3.38
CA GLY A 13 1.17 -25.32 -4.59
C GLY A 13 1.19 -23.81 -4.34
N ILE A 14 1.32 -23.36 -3.09
CA ILE A 14 1.40 -21.94 -2.74
C ILE A 14 2.84 -21.46 -2.93
N PRO A 15 3.09 -20.40 -3.73
CA PRO A 15 4.43 -19.89 -3.93
C PRO A 15 4.96 -19.23 -2.66
N VAL A 16 6.16 -19.63 -2.23
CA VAL A 16 6.85 -19.06 -1.06
C VAL A 16 8.26 -18.66 -1.44
N TYR A 17 8.65 -17.45 -1.02
CA TYR A 17 9.97 -16.87 -1.26
C TYR A 17 10.67 -16.58 0.07
N ARG A 18 12.00 -16.66 0.06
CA ARG A 18 12.84 -16.41 1.24
C ARG A 18 13.72 -15.19 1.01
N CYS A 19 13.79 -14.30 1.99
CA CYS A 19 14.81 -13.26 2.09
C CYS A 19 15.59 -13.42 3.41
N VAL A 20 16.80 -12.85 3.47
CA VAL A 20 17.62 -12.76 4.68
C VAL A 20 17.97 -11.30 4.87
N GLN A 21 17.39 -10.66 5.88
CA GLN A 21 17.69 -9.28 6.22
C GLN A 21 18.88 -9.22 7.18
N ARG A 22 19.89 -8.41 6.84
CA ARG A 22 21.04 -8.06 7.69
C ARG A 22 20.88 -6.65 8.25
N SER A 23 21.75 -6.28 9.20
CA SER A 23 21.77 -4.92 9.76
C SER A 23 22.04 -3.89 8.66
N GLY A 24 21.25 -2.81 8.64
CA GLY A 24 21.32 -1.77 7.62
C GLY A 24 20.50 -2.05 6.35
N GLU A 25 19.84 -3.20 6.24
CA GLU A 25 19.01 -3.56 5.09
C GLU A 25 17.51 -3.34 5.33
N PHE A 26 16.77 -3.09 4.25
CA PHE A 26 15.31 -2.99 4.25
C PHE A 26 14.66 -4.25 3.69
N VAL A 27 13.47 -4.59 4.20
CA VAL A 27 12.55 -5.56 3.59
C VAL A 27 11.23 -4.85 3.31
N LEU A 28 10.80 -4.85 2.05
CA LEU A 28 9.53 -4.29 1.62
C LEU A 28 8.48 -5.40 1.46
N THR A 29 7.32 -5.24 2.10
CA THR A 29 6.18 -6.16 1.97
C THR A 29 5.07 -5.49 1.16
N PHE A 30 4.64 -6.15 0.08
CA PHE A 30 3.63 -5.62 -0.83
C PHE A 30 2.21 -5.78 -0.27
N PRO A 31 1.22 -5.02 -0.80
CA PRO A 31 -0.17 -5.14 -0.38
C PRO A 31 -0.66 -6.59 -0.46
N ARG A 32 -1.31 -7.07 0.61
CA ARG A 32 -1.86 -8.44 0.71
C ARG A 32 -0.82 -9.57 0.64
N ALA A 33 0.48 -9.27 0.76
CA ALA A 33 1.54 -10.28 0.83
C ALA A 33 1.70 -10.83 2.26
N TYR A 34 1.30 -12.08 2.46
CA TYR A 34 1.57 -12.81 3.70
C TYR A 34 3.09 -12.99 3.89
N HIS A 35 3.58 -12.75 5.10
CA HIS A 35 4.98 -12.94 5.47
C HIS A 35 5.09 -13.52 6.87
N SER A 36 6.14 -14.29 7.12
CA SER A 36 6.52 -14.80 8.43
C SER A 36 8.04 -14.90 8.51
N GLY A 37 8.59 -14.98 9.72
CA GLY A 37 10.03 -15.01 9.91
C GLY A 37 10.45 -15.33 11.33
N PHE A 38 11.75 -15.36 11.55
CA PHE A 38 12.37 -15.58 12.86
C PHE A 38 13.72 -14.85 12.91
N ASN A 39 14.20 -14.57 14.13
CA ASN A 39 15.51 -13.96 14.35
C ASN A 39 16.58 -15.03 14.57
N CYS A 40 17.76 -14.84 13.99
CA CYS A 40 18.91 -15.74 14.18
C CYS A 40 19.74 -15.43 15.45
N GLY A 41 19.33 -14.44 16.24
CA GLY A 41 20.03 -13.94 17.42
C GLY A 41 19.39 -12.65 17.94
N PHE A 42 20.02 -12.02 18.93
CA PHE A 42 19.59 -10.71 19.42
C PHE A 42 19.70 -9.64 18.33
N ASN A 43 18.62 -8.88 18.12
CA ASN A 43 18.58 -7.77 17.18
C ASN A 43 17.57 -6.70 17.62
N CYS A 44 17.55 -5.59 16.88
CA CYS A 44 16.53 -4.55 16.95
C CYS A 44 16.10 -4.21 15.52
N ALA A 45 14.79 -4.12 15.29
CA ALA A 45 14.21 -3.76 14.01
C ALA A 45 13.01 -2.82 14.23
N GLU A 46 12.73 -1.99 13.23
CA GLU A 46 11.60 -1.07 13.21
C GLU A 46 10.80 -1.28 11.92
N ALA A 47 9.49 -1.04 11.97
CA ALA A 47 8.59 -1.21 10.84
C ALA A 47 7.55 -0.09 10.79
N VAL A 48 7.16 0.30 9.58
CA VAL A 48 6.15 1.32 9.31
C VAL A 48 5.31 0.92 8.10
N ASN A 49 4.04 1.34 8.08
CA ASN A 49 3.17 1.17 6.92
C ASN A 49 3.27 2.40 6.00
N VAL A 50 3.23 2.17 4.69
CA VAL A 50 3.15 3.22 3.66
C VAL A 50 2.02 2.90 2.68
N ALA A 51 1.37 3.94 2.14
CA ALA A 51 0.24 3.83 1.23
C ALA A 51 0.44 4.73 0.00
N PRO A 52 1.25 4.30 -0.99
CA PRO A 52 1.34 4.97 -2.28
C PRO A 52 -0.01 4.92 -3.04
N ILE A 53 -0.18 5.70 -4.11
CA ILE A 53 -1.47 5.81 -4.82
C ILE A 53 -1.96 4.45 -5.37
N ASP A 54 -1.03 3.59 -5.81
CA ASP A 54 -1.30 2.22 -6.26
C ASP A 54 -1.78 1.28 -5.14
N TRP A 55 -1.67 1.67 -3.86
CA TRP A 55 -2.29 0.94 -2.76
C TRP A 55 -3.82 1.13 -2.69
N LEU A 56 -4.38 2.23 -3.21
CA LEU A 56 -5.80 2.58 -3.02
C LEU A 56 -6.76 1.45 -3.43
N PRO A 57 -6.62 0.78 -4.60
CA PRO A 57 -7.51 -0.33 -4.96
C PRO A 57 -7.44 -1.52 -3.99
N HIS A 58 -6.26 -1.79 -3.42
CA HIS A 58 -6.08 -2.82 -2.41
C HIS A 58 -6.72 -2.43 -1.08
N GLY A 59 -6.62 -1.15 -0.71
CA GLY A 59 -7.30 -0.58 0.46
C GLY A 59 -8.82 -0.72 0.37
N GLN A 60 -9.40 -0.41 -0.79
CA GLN A 60 -10.83 -0.56 -1.07
C GLN A 60 -11.26 -2.04 -0.93
N SER A 61 -10.52 -2.94 -1.58
CA SER A 61 -10.76 -4.39 -1.47
C SER A 61 -10.70 -4.88 -0.02
N ALA A 62 -9.79 -4.31 0.80
CA ALA A 62 -9.62 -4.70 2.20
C ALA A 62 -10.80 -4.26 3.07
N VAL A 63 -11.31 -3.03 2.90
CA VAL A 63 -12.45 -2.54 3.70
C VAL A 63 -13.74 -3.29 3.36
N GLU A 64 -13.95 -3.63 2.09
CA GLU A 64 -15.09 -4.46 1.65
C GLU A 64 -15.03 -5.86 2.25
N LEU A 65 -13.86 -6.50 2.20
CA LEU A 65 -13.65 -7.81 2.82
C LEU A 65 -13.88 -7.77 4.33
N TYR A 66 -13.39 -6.73 5.01
CA TYR A 66 -13.59 -6.57 6.44
C TYR A 66 -15.06 -6.32 6.80
N ALA A 67 -15.81 -5.59 5.98
CA ALA A 67 -17.25 -5.44 6.15
C ALA A 67 -17.97 -6.80 6.06
N GLN A 68 -17.63 -7.63 5.06
CA GLN A 68 -18.17 -8.99 4.91
C GLN A 68 -17.82 -9.91 6.09
N GLN A 69 -16.63 -9.74 6.67
CA GLN A 69 -16.15 -10.51 7.82
C GLN A 69 -16.62 -9.95 9.17
N HIS A 70 -17.40 -8.87 9.18
CA HIS A 70 -17.77 -8.11 10.38
C HIS A 70 -16.56 -7.73 11.24
N ARG A 71 -15.44 -7.41 10.58
CA ARG A 71 -14.18 -7.03 11.21
C ARG A 71 -14.03 -5.51 11.22
N LYS A 72 -13.66 -4.93 12.36
CA LYS A 72 -13.37 -3.50 12.47
C LYS A 72 -12.13 -3.12 11.66
N THR A 73 -12.17 -1.97 11.00
CA THR A 73 -11.03 -1.37 10.30
C THR A 73 -10.14 -0.61 11.29
N SER A 74 -8.84 -0.49 10.97
CA SER A 74 -7.87 0.27 11.77
C SER A 74 -7.80 1.75 11.39
N LEU A 75 -8.35 2.13 10.24
CA LEU A 75 -8.36 3.48 9.68
C LEU A 75 -9.59 3.68 8.80
N SER A 76 -9.86 4.93 8.42
CA SER A 76 -10.88 5.28 7.43
C SER A 76 -10.24 5.33 6.04
N HIS A 77 -10.60 4.39 5.16
CA HIS A 77 -10.12 4.36 3.78
C HIS A 77 -10.61 5.58 2.99
N ASP A 78 -11.90 5.88 3.08
CA ASP A 78 -12.52 7.03 2.40
C ASP A 78 -11.85 8.35 2.76
N LYS A 79 -11.43 8.53 4.02
CA LYS A 79 -10.69 9.74 4.42
C LYS A 79 -9.36 9.88 3.67
N LEU A 80 -8.64 8.78 3.46
CA LEU A 80 -7.38 8.80 2.70
C LEU A 80 -7.64 9.03 1.21
N LEU A 81 -8.64 8.37 0.65
CA LEU A 81 -9.02 8.50 -0.76
C LEU A 81 -9.46 9.94 -1.10
N LEU A 82 -10.34 10.51 -0.28
CA LEU A 82 -10.80 11.90 -0.44
C LEU A 82 -9.68 12.91 -0.21
N GLY A 83 -8.78 12.65 0.75
CA GLY A 83 -7.59 13.47 0.96
C GLY A 83 -6.68 13.49 -0.27
N ALA A 84 -6.40 12.33 -0.86
CA ALA A 84 -5.63 12.22 -2.09
C ALA A 84 -6.31 12.96 -3.26
N ALA A 85 -7.63 12.87 -3.38
CA ALA A 85 -8.39 13.62 -4.38
C ALA A 85 -8.25 15.14 -4.20
N GLN A 86 -8.30 15.64 -2.95
CA GLN A 86 -8.09 17.05 -2.64
C GLN A 86 -6.69 17.54 -3.00
N ASP A 87 -5.66 16.75 -2.68
CA ASP A 87 -4.28 17.07 -3.04
C ASP A 87 -4.07 17.09 -4.56
N ALA A 88 -4.68 16.16 -5.30
CA ALA A 88 -4.67 16.16 -6.76
C ALA A 88 -5.35 17.40 -7.36
N ILE A 89 -6.52 17.79 -6.85
CA ILE A 89 -7.21 19.02 -7.29
C ILE A 89 -6.33 20.25 -7.07
N LYS A 90 -5.65 20.33 -5.91
CA LYS A 90 -4.71 21.42 -5.61
C LYS A 90 -3.55 21.43 -6.60
N ALA A 91 -2.96 20.26 -6.91
CA ALA A 91 -1.90 20.13 -7.89
C ALA A 91 -2.32 20.64 -9.28
N LEU A 92 -3.50 20.22 -9.76
CA LEU A 92 -4.06 20.68 -11.04
C LEU A 92 -4.28 22.20 -11.06
N TRP A 93 -4.74 22.78 -9.95
CA TRP A 93 -4.90 24.23 -9.84
C TRP A 93 -3.56 24.97 -9.94
N GLU A 94 -2.51 24.49 -9.27
CA GLU A 94 -1.17 25.07 -9.36
C GLU A 94 -0.61 25.01 -10.79
N ILE A 95 -0.80 23.88 -11.48
CA ILE A 95 -0.33 23.67 -12.85
C ILE A 95 -1.09 24.59 -13.82
N HIS A 96 -2.42 24.54 -13.81
CA HIS A 96 -3.23 25.20 -14.84
C HIS A 96 -3.47 26.69 -14.59
N PHE A 97 -3.64 27.09 -13.33
CA PHE A 97 -3.98 28.47 -12.98
C PHE A 97 -2.74 29.29 -12.62
N LEU A 98 -1.84 28.75 -11.79
CA LEU A 98 -0.62 29.45 -11.38
C LEU A 98 0.56 29.25 -12.34
N ARG A 99 0.44 28.33 -13.32
CA ARG A 99 1.52 27.98 -14.26
C ARG A 99 2.79 27.55 -13.53
N LYS A 100 2.63 26.86 -12.40
CA LYS A 100 3.73 26.41 -11.54
C LYS A 100 3.83 24.89 -11.58
N GLU A 101 4.86 24.39 -12.22
CA GLU A 101 5.16 22.96 -12.29
C GLU A 101 6.22 22.59 -11.27
N THR A 102 5.99 21.48 -10.58
CA THR A 102 6.92 20.87 -9.63
C THR A 102 6.89 19.35 -9.81
N PRO A 103 7.97 18.63 -9.46
CA PRO A 103 7.96 17.16 -9.53
C PRO A 103 6.79 16.54 -8.76
N ASP A 104 6.38 17.15 -7.64
CA ASP A 104 5.29 16.62 -6.81
C ASP A 104 3.91 16.86 -7.42
N ASN A 105 3.62 18.04 -7.98
CA ASN A 105 2.31 18.28 -8.59
C ASN A 105 2.15 17.56 -9.94
N LEU A 106 3.24 17.33 -10.69
CA LEU A 106 3.23 16.50 -11.89
C LEU A 106 2.91 15.03 -11.57
N ARG A 107 3.43 14.49 -10.45
CA ARG A 107 3.06 13.14 -9.99
C ARG A 107 1.57 13.00 -9.70
N TRP A 108 0.96 14.05 -9.17
CA TRP A 108 -0.49 14.07 -8.94
C TRP A 108 -1.28 14.16 -10.24
N ASP A 109 -0.84 14.98 -11.20
CA ASP A 109 -1.43 15.09 -12.53
C ASP A 109 -1.45 13.73 -13.25
N ASP A 110 -0.31 13.03 -13.26
CA ASP A 110 -0.18 11.67 -13.81
C ASP A 110 -1.16 10.68 -13.13
N ALA A 111 -1.31 10.79 -11.80
CA ALA A 111 -2.16 9.90 -11.03
C ALA A 111 -3.66 10.18 -11.18
N CYS A 112 -4.07 11.41 -11.49
CA CYS A 112 -5.47 11.85 -11.63
C CYS A 112 -5.93 12.09 -13.08
N GLY A 113 -5.11 11.74 -14.07
CA GLY A 113 -5.54 11.70 -15.47
C GLY A 113 -6.73 10.77 -15.71
N LYS A 114 -7.26 10.77 -16.95
CA LYS A 114 -8.45 9.98 -17.33
C LYS A 114 -8.32 8.48 -17.01
N ASP A 115 -7.12 7.94 -17.19
CA ASP A 115 -6.74 6.55 -16.93
C ASP A 115 -5.86 6.41 -15.67
N GLY A 116 -5.75 7.48 -14.89
CA GLY A 116 -4.94 7.53 -13.68
C GLY A 116 -5.53 6.67 -12.56
N ILE A 117 -4.65 6.09 -11.73
CA ILE A 117 -5.04 5.17 -10.65
C ILE A 117 -5.99 5.86 -9.66
N LEU A 118 -5.74 7.13 -9.32
CA LEU A 118 -6.61 7.86 -8.38
C LEU A 118 -8.01 8.04 -8.95
N THR A 119 -8.12 8.39 -10.24
CA THR A 119 -9.41 8.52 -10.94
C THR A 119 -10.16 7.19 -10.98
N MET A 120 -9.45 6.08 -11.18
CA MET A 120 -10.03 4.75 -11.17
C MET A 120 -10.47 4.31 -9.77
N ALA A 121 -9.75 4.70 -8.72
CA ALA A 121 -10.09 4.38 -7.33
C ALA A 121 -11.32 5.16 -6.81
N LEU A 122 -11.68 6.27 -7.46
CA LEU A 122 -12.85 7.10 -7.12
C LEU A 122 -14.15 6.71 -7.85
N LYS A 123 -14.07 5.83 -8.86
CA LYS A 123 -15.22 5.35 -9.64
C LYS A 123 -15.93 4.20 -8.92
#